data_AF-A0A2U1CS23-F1
#
_entry.id   AF-A0A2U1CS23-F1
#
_cell.length_a   1.000
_cell.length_b   1.000
_cell.length_c   1.000
_cell.angle_alpha   90.00
_cell.angle_beta   90.00
_cell.angle_gamma   90.00
#
_symmetry.space_group_name_H-M   'P 1'
#
loop_
_entity.id
_entity.type
_entity.pdbx_description
1 polymer ?
#
loop_
_entity_poly.entity_id
_entity_poly.type
_entity_poly.pdbx_seq_one_letter_code
_entity_poly.pdbx_strand_id
1 'polypeptide(L)'
;MKGRSTTAAQKRFHDLLAQEIGCVACAKLGIFTNYVSIHHIDGRTKPLAHFKVLPLCGPHHQDAGIPGVVAVHPWKTRFETAYGRQADLLAESVQILIDRGFQLPSEALEAAGLEVA
;
A
#
# COMPACT_ATOMS: atom_id res chain seq x y z
N MET A 1 -6.28 -15.64 0.66
CA MET A 1 -7.08 -15.58 1.92
C MET A 1 -8.52 -15.16 1.60
N LYS A 2 -9.52 -15.85 2.16
CA LYS A 2 -10.93 -15.41 2.14
C LYS A 2 -11.10 -14.26 3.14
N GLY A 3 -11.76 -13.17 2.75
CA GLY A 3 -11.90 -11.96 3.56
C GLY A 3 -13.24 -11.28 3.32
N ARG A 4 -13.47 -10.16 4.00
CA ARG A 4 -14.64 -9.32 3.74
C ARG A 4 -14.51 -8.66 2.36
N SER A 5 -15.65 -8.43 1.72
CA SER A 5 -15.68 -7.64 0.48
C SER A 5 -15.41 -6.17 0.78
N THR A 6 -14.73 -5.49 -0.12
CA THR A 6 -14.47 -4.05 -0.01
C THR A 6 -15.75 -3.25 -0.20
N THR A 7 -15.92 -2.18 0.57
CA THR A 7 -16.94 -1.16 0.30
C THR A 7 -16.55 -0.28 -0.89
N ALA A 8 -17.48 0.54 -1.39
CA ALA A 8 -17.18 1.49 -2.47
C ALA A 8 -16.09 2.52 -2.08
N ALA A 9 -16.09 3.00 -0.84
CA ALA A 9 -15.06 3.93 -0.35
C ALA A 9 -13.67 3.28 -0.29
N GLN A 10 -13.60 2.03 0.19
CA GLN A 10 -12.36 1.26 0.22
C GLN A 10 -11.83 0.99 -1.20
N LYS A 11 -12.72 0.64 -2.14
CA LYS A 11 -12.32 0.46 -3.54
C LYS A 11 -11.78 1.76 -4.14
N ARG A 12 -12.44 2.91 -3.92
CA ARG A 12 -11.92 4.20 -4.40
C ARG A 12 -10.54 4.53 -3.83
N PHE A 13 -10.32 4.24 -2.55
CA PHE A 13 -9.01 4.39 -1.92
C PHE A 13 -7.95 3.48 -2.58
N HIS A 14 -8.29 2.22 -2.89
CA HIS A 14 -7.41 1.30 -3.62
C HIS A 14 -7.07 1.80 -5.02
N ASP A 15 -8.09 2.24 -5.76
CA ASP A 15 -7.93 2.78 -7.10
C ASP A 15 -7.02 4.02 -7.08
N LEU A 16 -7.18 4.90 -6.08
CA LEU A 16 -6.36 6.09 -5.91
C LEU A 16 -4.90 5.76 -5.59
N LEU A 17 -4.65 4.83 -4.67
CA LEU A 17 -3.30 4.33 -4.40
C LEU A 17 -2.63 3.78 -5.67
N ALA A 18 -3.36 2.99 -6.46
CA ALA A 18 -2.83 2.44 -7.70
C ALA A 18 -2.50 3.51 -8.74
N GLN A 19 -3.37 4.52 -8.91
CA GLN A 19 -3.23 5.55 -9.92
C GLN A 19 -2.19 6.61 -9.57
N GLU A 20 -2.08 6.99 -8.31
CA GLU A 20 -1.27 8.14 -7.89
C GLU A 20 0.06 7.75 -7.26
N ILE A 21 0.10 6.63 -6.54
CA ILE A 21 1.32 6.13 -5.90
C ILE A 21 1.98 5.07 -6.77
N GLY A 22 1.19 4.19 -7.38
CA GLY A 22 1.72 3.01 -8.06
C GLY A 22 2.44 2.09 -7.07
N CYS A 23 3.40 1.28 -7.53
CA CYS A 23 4.14 0.40 -6.64
C CYS A 23 4.98 1.23 -5.66
N VAL A 24 4.61 1.23 -4.38
CA VAL A 24 5.30 2.06 -3.38
C VAL A 24 6.79 1.68 -3.22
N ALA A 25 7.15 0.42 -3.45
CA ALA A 25 8.55 -0.03 -3.46
C ALA A 25 9.31 0.45 -4.71
N CYS A 26 8.68 0.48 -5.89
CA CYS A 26 9.28 1.10 -7.08
C CYS A 26 9.49 2.61 -6.87
N ALA A 27 8.54 3.27 -6.19
CA ALA A 27 8.63 4.71 -5.91
C ALA A 27 9.86 5.06 -5.06
N LYS A 28 10.27 4.19 -4.12
CA LYS A 28 11.53 4.34 -3.36
C LYS A 28 12.79 4.32 -4.24
N LEU A 29 12.68 3.80 -5.46
CA LEU A 29 13.74 3.78 -6.46
C LEU A 29 13.55 4.86 -7.54
N GLY A 30 12.60 5.78 -7.36
CA GLY A 30 12.27 6.82 -8.35
C GLY A 30 11.50 6.30 -9.56
N ILE A 31 10.91 5.11 -9.49
CA ILE A 31 10.19 4.48 -10.60
C ILE A 31 8.68 4.49 -10.32
N PHE A 32 7.90 5.00 -11.26
CA PHE A 32 6.44 4.92 -11.20
C PHE A 32 5.95 3.66 -11.94
N THR A 33 5.12 2.85 -11.28
CA THR A 33 4.52 1.64 -11.86
C THR A 33 3.10 1.48 -11.34
N ASN A 34 2.10 1.82 -12.13
CA ASN A 34 0.69 1.77 -11.73
C ASN A 34 -0.01 0.43 -12.01
N TYR A 35 0.65 -0.51 -12.69
CA TYR A 35 0.17 -1.89 -12.81
C TYR A 35 0.47 -2.66 -11.53
N VAL A 36 -0.42 -2.52 -10.56
CA VAL A 36 -0.27 -3.03 -9.20
C VAL A 36 -1.44 -3.90 -8.78
N SER A 37 -1.19 -4.67 -7.73
CA SER A 37 -2.22 -5.33 -6.95
C SER A 37 -2.17 -4.84 -5.51
N ILE A 38 -3.31 -4.93 -4.83
CA ILE A 38 -3.45 -4.47 -3.45
C ILE A 38 -2.95 -5.54 -2.49
N HIS A 39 -1.89 -5.20 -1.76
CA HIS A 39 -1.33 -5.98 -0.68
C HIS A 39 -1.99 -5.60 0.64
N HIS A 40 -2.45 -6.58 1.42
CA HIS A 40 -3.01 -6.36 2.76
C HIS A 40 -1.93 -6.53 3.83
N ILE A 41 -1.67 -5.48 4.61
CA ILE A 41 -0.58 -5.46 5.60
C ILE A 41 -0.84 -6.41 6.77
N ASP A 42 -2.10 -6.46 7.24
CA ASP A 42 -2.50 -7.22 8.43
C ASP A 42 -3.81 -8.00 8.23
N GLY A 43 -3.85 -8.78 7.14
CA GLY A 43 -4.99 -9.62 6.79
C GLY A 43 -6.21 -8.84 6.26
N ARG A 44 -7.36 -9.53 6.14
CA ARG A 44 -8.56 -9.03 5.44
C ARG A 44 -9.82 -8.92 6.30
N THR A 45 -9.71 -9.15 7.60
CA THR A 45 -10.88 -9.23 8.50
C THR A 45 -10.80 -8.28 9.69
N LYS A 46 -9.60 -7.84 10.08
CA LYS A 46 -9.40 -6.88 11.19
C LYS A 46 -10.02 -5.50 10.88
N PRO A 47 -10.27 -4.66 11.91
CA PRO A 47 -10.63 -3.26 11.70
C PRO A 47 -9.65 -2.57 10.74
N LEU A 48 -10.18 -1.71 9.86
CA LEU A 48 -9.42 -0.98 8.85
C LEU A 48 -8.61 -1.85 7.87
N ALA A 49 -8.83 -3.18 7.82
CA ALA A 49 -8.03 -4.07 6.98
C ALA A 49 -7.94 -3.64 5.50
N HIS A 50 -9.04 -3.10 4.95
CA HIS A 50 -9.04 -2.61 3.56
C HIS A 50 -8.48 -1.18 3.42
N PHE A 51 -8.13 -0.50 4.49
CA PHE A 51 -7.37 0.76 4.44
C PHE A 51 -5.89 0.53 4.79
N LYS A 52 -5.58 -0.56 5.50
CA LYS A 52 -4.21 -1.03 5.81
C LYS A 52 -3.63 -1.85 4.66
N VAL A 53 -3.37 -1.17 3.54
CA VAL A 53 -2.94 -1.81 2.30
C VAL A 53 -1.81 -1.07 1.61
N LEU A 54 -1.05 -1.76 0.76
CA LEU A 54 -0.05 -1.14 -0.12
C LEU A 54 -0.34 -1.47 -1.59
N PRO A 55 -0.18 -0.52 -2.53
CA PRO A 55 -0.10 -0.82 -3.95
C PRO A 55 1.28 -1.40 -4.27
N LEU A 56 1.35 -2.65 -4.77
CA LEU A 56 2.60 -3.31 -5.14
C LEU A 56 2.51 -3.94 -6.54
N CYS A 57 3.55 -3.77 -7.36
CA CYS A 57 3.68 -4.48 -8.63
C CYS A 57 3.93 -5.98 -8.37
N GLY A 58 3.77 -6.82 -9.40
CA GLY A 58 3.98 -8.27 -9.28
C GLY A 58 5.29 -8.64 -8.59
N PRO A 59 6.45 -8.18 -9.07
CA PRO A 59 7.77 -8.47 -8.48
C PRO A 59 7.97 -8.01 -7.03
N HIS A 60 7.38 -6.90 -6.62
CA HIS A 60 7.46 -6.43 -5.22
C HIS A 60 6.38 -7.07 -4.33
N HIS A 61 5.31 -7.60 -4.91
CA HIS A 61 4.24 -8.25 -4.16
C HIS A 61 4.53 -9.75 -3.91
N GLN A 62 4.97 -10.47 -4.95
CA GLN A 62 5.27 -11.91 -4.91
C GLN A 62 6.65 -12.13 -5.52
N ASP A 63 7.47 -12.96 -4.87
CA ASP A 63 8.82 -13.25 -5.35
C ASP A 63 8.77 -13.86 -6.76
N ALA A 64 9.40 -13.16 -7.70
CA ALA A 64 9.52 -13.56 -9.10
C ALA A 64 10.95 -14.01 -9.45
N GLY A 65 11.85 -14.12 -8.46
CA GLY A 65 13.24 -14.52 -8.67
C GLY A 65 14.10 -13.48 -9.42
N ILE A 66 13.66 -12.22 -9.46
CA ILE A 66 14.38 -11.14 -10.15
C ILE A 66 15.54 -10.66 -9.26
N PRO A 67 16.81 -10.74 -9.72
CA PRO A 67 17.95 -10.28 -8.94
C PRO A 67 17.81 -8.82 -8.50
N GLY A 68 18.08 -8.55 -7.23
CA GLY A 68 18.01 -7.20 -6.65
C GLY A 68 16.59 -6.72 -6.31
N VAL A 69 15.53 -7.45 -6.67
CA VAL A 69 14.16 -7.13 -6.28
C VAL A 69 13.74 -7.98 -5.09
N VAL A 70 13.45 -7.33 -3.98
CA VAL A 70 12.91 -8.00 -2.78
C VAL A 70 11.38 -7.92 -2.76
N ALA A 71 10.69 -9.06 -2.82
CA ALA A 71 9.24 -9.10 -2.68
C ALA A 71 8.79 -9.15 -1.21
N VAL A 72 7.62 -8.59 -0.90
CA VAL A 72 7.03 -8.70 0.45
C VAL A 72 6.64 -10.14 0.78
N HIS A 73 6.17 -10.92 -0.20
CA HIS A 73 5.91 -12.34 -0.04
C HIS A 73 6.97 -13.18 -0.76
N PRO A 74 7.69 -14.09 -0.07
CA PRO A 74 7.57 -14.41 1.36
C PRO A 74 8.44 -13.52 2.27
N TRP A 75 9.24 -12.60 1.72
CA TRP A 75 10.37 -11.97 2.42
C TRP A 75 10.04 -10.67 3.16
N LYS A 76 8.94 -10.62 3.91
CA LYS A 76 8.44 -9.40 4.59
C LYS A 76 9.55 -8.60 5.29
N THR A 77 10.34 -9.23 6.16
CA THR A 77 11.40 -8.51 6.91
C THR A 77 12.43 -7.90 5.98
N ARG A 78 12.85 -8.61 4.92
CA ARG A 78 13.81 -8.08 3.95
C ARG A 78 13.21 -6.95 3.13
N PHE A 79 11.94 -7.06 2.75
CA PHE A 79 11.21 -6.00 2.06
C PHE A 79 11.17 -4.73 2.92
N GLU A 80 10.83 -4.87 4.20
CA GLU A 80 10.77 -3.72 5.12
C GLU A 80 12.15 -3.11 5.38
N THR A 81 13.21 -3.91 5.45
CA THR A 81 14.60 -3.41 5.49
C THR A 81 14.98 -2.64 4.23
N ALA A 82 14.57 -3.12 3.05
CA ALA A 82 14.98 -2.53 1.78
C ALA A 82 14.22 -1.25 1.42
N TYR A 83 12.92 -1.17 1.72
CA TYR A 83 12.05 -0.09 1.24
C TYR A 83 11.39 0.72 2.37
N GLY A 84 11.35 0.21 3.60
CA GLY A 84 10.65 0.82 4.73
C GLY A 84 9.56 -0.08 5.30
N ARG A 85 9.19 0.12 6.58
CA ARG A 85 8.14 -0.67 7.22
C ARG A 85 6.82 -0.45 6.49
N GLN A 86 5.99 -1.48 6.38
CA GLN A 86 4.73 -1.36 5.63
C GLN A 86 3.78 -0.28 6.17
N ALA A 87 3.76 -0.08 7.49
CA ALA A 87 2.99 0.99 8.11
C ALA A 87 3.48 2.39 7.70
N ASP A 88 4.81 2.58 7.66
CA ASP A 88 5.40 3.85 7.23
C ASP A 88 5.14 4.09 5.74
N LEU A 89 5.26 3.05 4.91
CA LEU A 89 4.94 3.13 3.48
C LEU A 89 3.48 3.52 3.22
N LEU A 90 2.55 3.03 4.04
CA LEU A 90 1.15 3.44 3.98
C LEU A 90 0.99 4.91 4.40
N ALA A 91 1.60 5.32 5.51
CA ALA A 91 1.52 6.69 6.00
C ALA A 91 2.08 7.70 4.98
N GLU A 92 3.24 7.40 4.40
CA GLU A 92 3.83 8.21 3.34
C GLU A 92 2.92 8.27 2.09
N SER A 93 2.37 7.14 1.67
CA SER A 93 1.46 7.09 0.51
C SER A 93 0.23 7.96 0.73
N VAL A 94 -0.36 7.90 1.94
CA VAL A 94 -1.53 8.71 2.31
C VAL A 94 -1.15 10.20 2.40
N GLN A 95 -0.01 10.54 2.97
CA GLN A 95 0.46 11.93 3.04
C GLN A 95 0.68 12.51 1.63
N ILE A 96 1.30 11.76 0.72
CA ILE A 96 1.49 12.20 -0.68
C ILE A 96 0.15 12.50 -1.36
N LEU A 97 -0.89 11.68 -1.12
CA LEU A 97 -2.22 11.94 -1.67
C LEU A 97 -2.82 13.24 -1.10
N ILE A 98 -2.67 13.48 0.20
CA ILE A 98 -3.12 14.73 0.84
C ILE A 98 -2.37 15.93 0.25
N ASP A 99 -1.05 15.84 0.12
CA ASP A 99 -0.20 16.92 -0.42
C ASP A 99 -0.55 17.25 -1.88
N ARG A 100 -1.05 16.26 -2.63
CA ARG A 100 -1.58 16.43 -4.00
C ARG A 100 -3.03 16.95 -4.04
N GLY A 101 -3.64 17.20 -2.89
CA GLY A 101 -4.99 17.78 -2.76
C GLY A 101 -6.13 16.76 -2.76
N PHE A 102 -5.85 15.47 -2.69
CA PHE A 102 -6.90 14.45 -2.61
C PHE A 102 -7.56 14.44 -1.23
N GLN A 103 -8.89 14.36 -1.21
CA GLN A 103 -9.67 14.16 0.00
C GLN A 103 -9.83 12.67 0.27
N LEU A 104 -9.44 12.23 1.46
CA LEU A 104 -9.43 10.83 1.85
C LEU A 104 -10.46 10.57 2.97
N PRO A 105 -11.05 9.36 3.04
CA PRO A 105 -11.88 8.98 4.18
C PRO A 105 -11.09 9.06 5.49
N SER A 106 -11.74 9.44 6.59
CA SER A 106 -11.15 9.48 7.93
C SER A 106 -10.50 8.14 8.32
N GLU A 107 -11.07 7.02 7.90
CA GLU A 107 -10.57 5.68 8.17
C GLU A 107 -9.25 5.38 7.44
N ALA A 108 -8.98 6.05 6.31
CA ALA A 108 -7.70 5.96 5.63
C ALA A 108 -6.61 6.74 6.38
N LEU A 109 -6.97 7.91 6.94
CA LEU A 109 -6.08 8.70 7.80
C LEU A 109 -5.77 7.93 9.10
N GLU A 110 -6.79 7.38 9.75
CA GLU A 110 -6.66 6.53 10.94
C GLU A 110 -5.78 5.30 10.65
N ALA A 111 -5.99 4.63 9.51
CA ALA A 111 -5.18 3.48 9.11
C ALA A 111 -3.69 3.83 8.88
N ALA A 112 -3.42 5.04 8.41
CA ALA A 112 -2.09 5.61 8.22
C ALA A 112 -1.47 6.18 9.52
N GLY A 113 -2.23 6.23 10.62
CA GLY A 113 -1.77 6.84 11.87
C GLY A 113 -1.60 8.37 11.78
N LEU A 114 -2.31 9.02 10.85
CA LEU A 114 -2.35 10.47 10.71
C LEU A 114 -3.54 11.01 11.49
N GLU A 115 -3.38 12.18 12.12
CA GLU A 115 -4.45 12.84 12.84
C GLU A 115 -5.56 13.26 11.86
N VAL A 116 -6.81 12.96 12.23
CA VAL A 116 -7.99 13.49 11.54
C VAL A 116 -8.23 14.88 12.13
N ALA A 117 -7.99 15.92 11.33
CA ALA A 117 -8.29 17.31 11.72
C ALA A 117 -9.81 17.54 11.87
#